data_AF-A0A960Y2G0-F1
#
_entry.id   AF-A0A960Y2G0-F1
#
_cell.length_a   1.000
_cell.length_b   1.000
_cell.length_c   1.000
_cell.angle_alpha   90.00
_cell.angle_beta   90.00
_cell.angle_gamma   90.00
#
_symmetry.space_group_name_H-M   'P 1'
#
loop_
_entity.id
_entity.type
_entity.pdbx_description
1 polymer ?
#
loop_
_entity_poly.entity_id
_entity_poly.type
_entity_poly.pdbx_seq_one_letter_code
_entity_poly.pdbx_strand_id
1 'polypeptide(L)'
;MDFQRFKQINDERLNYREIEDATVVSNYRNIGCGDGYRIYLKIEDNQILDASYTTTGCGFGITALAMVTLLAKGKSVEEADNLTVDDVEREFEFPERRKNYPESAILALKQAIKDFREGTGVPKEKRITASKAKEILKTKGNLADEDLSSVIFEKENLDNIDFSGSNLHNAFLQGNSFQNANFEGANLRGAFLNNCDLRNANFRNADLRWAKLTGAKLEGADFSGALYDIGTRVDGSNLHIFSVMQKTGKDIYKEKVGM
;
A
#
# COMPACT_ATOMS: atom_id res chain seq x y z
N MET A 1 8.89 -16.15 18.54
CA MET A 1 8.79 -15.81 17.10
C MET A 1 9.75 -16.66 16.27
N ASP A 2 9.23 -17.30 15.22
CA ASP A 2 10.00 -18.02 14.20
C ASP A 2 10.56 -17.05 13.14
N PHE A 3 11.87 -16.80 13.18
CA PHE A 3 12.54 -15.90 12.23
C PHE A 3 12.65 -16.45 10.82
N GLN A 4 12.76 -17.77 10.64
CA GLN A 4 12.87 -18.36 9.30
C GLN A 4 11.53 -18.25 8.57
N ARG A 5 10.44 -18.59 9.26
CA ARG A 5 9.09 -18.40 8.73
C ARG A 5 8.77 -16.92 8.49
N PHE A 6 9.19 -16.02 9.39
CA PHE A 6 9.05 -14.57 9.18
C PHE A 6 9.69 -14.13 7.87
N LYS A 7 10.96 -14.51 7.67
CA LYS A 7 11.72 -14.17 6.46
C LYS A 7 11.07 -14.77 5.22
N GLN A 8 10.68 -16.04 5.26
CA GLN A 8 9.98 -16.70 4.16
C GLN A 8 8.70 -15.96 3.76
N ILE A 9 7.83 -15.64 4.71
CA ILE A 9 6.57 -14.91 4.45
C ILE A 9 6.83 -13.58 3.76
N ASN A 10 7.89 -12.88 4.17
CA ASN A 10 8.24 -11.57 3.63
C ASN A 10 8.93 -11.64 2.26
N ASP A 11 9.80 -12.62 2.06
CA ASP A 11 10.51 -12.83 0.79
C ASP A 11 9.55 -13.34 -0.31
N GLU A 12 8.66 -14.28 0.04
CA GLU A 12 7.65 -14.84 -0.87
C GLU A 12 6.39 -13.98 -0.98
N ARG A 13 6.23 -13.00 -0.09
CA ARG A 13 5.03 -12.19 0.10
C ARG A 13 3.75 -13.02 0.11
N LEU A 14 3.66 -13.91 1.09
CA LEU A 14 2.55 -14.85 1.20
C LEU A 14 1.18 -14.12 1.16
N ASN A 15 0.32 -14.55 0.23
CA ASN A 15 -1.03 -14.04 0.00
C ASN A 15 -1.12 -12.53 -0.37
N TYR A 16 -0.01 -11.91 -0.75
CA TYR A 16 0.07 -10.51 -1.18
C TYR A 16 -0.25 -10.40 -2.67
N ARG A 17 -1.44 -9.91 -3.02
CA ARG A 17 -1.84 -9.65 -4.42
C ARG A 17 -3.14 -8.86 -4.48
N GLU A 18 -3.38 -8.27 -5.63
CA GLU A 18 -4.69 -7.74 -6.01
C GLU A 18 -5.64 -8.88 -6.43
N ILE A 19 -6.94 -8.72 -6.18
CA ILE A 19 -7.99 -9.57 -6.72
C ILE A 19 -8.91 -8.69 -7.55
N GLU A 20 -8.87 -8.83 -8.87
CA GLU A 20 -9.57 -7.96 -9.82
C GLU A 20 -11.10 -8.10 -9.71
N ASP A 21 -11.58 -9.31 -9.50
CA ASP A 21 -13.00 -9.64 -9.34
C ASP A 21 -13.44 -9.72 -7.87
N ALA A 22 -12.70 -9.07 -6.95
CA ALA A 22 -13.06 -9.04 -5.54
C ALA A 22 -14.48 -8.48 -5.34
N THR A 23 -15.24 -9.12 -4.45
CA THR A 23 -16.58 -8.64 -4.06
C THR A 23 -16.45 -7.33 -3.29
N VAL A 24 -15.56 -7.28 -2.30
CA VAL A 24 -15.20 -6.06 -1.55
C VAL A 24 -13.70 -5.82 -1.59
N VAL A 25 -13.34 -4.54 -1.67
CA VAL A 25 -11.98 -4.06 -1.44
C VAL A 25 -12.07 -2.97 -0.39
N SER A 26 -11.28 -3.07 0.67
CA SER A 26 -11.37 -2.19 1.83
C SER A 26 -10.00 -1.62 2.18
N ASN A 27 -9.96 -0.33 2.50
CA ASN A 27 -8.76 0.35 2.97
C ASN A 27 -8.82 0.50 4.49
N TYR A 28 -7.71 0.24 5.15
CA TYR A 28 -7.54 0.43 6.58
C TYR A 28 -6.20 1.11 6.84
N ARG A 29 -6.18 2.07 7.78
CA ARG A 29 -4.94 2.73 8.18
C ARG A 29 -4.51 2.22 9.55
N ASN A 30 -3.33 1.65 9.63
CA ASN A 30 -2.75 1.22 10.89
C ASN A 30 -2.49 2.45 11.78
N ILE A 31 -3.19 2.53 12.91
CA ILE A 31 -3.11 3.67 13.84
C ILE A 31 -1.75 3.77 14.57
N GLY A 32 -1.02 2.67 14.69
CA GLY A 32 0.26 2.63 15.41
C GLY A 32 1.44 3.13 14.58
N CYS A 33 1.55 2.70 13.32
CA CYS A 33 2.67 3.06 12.44
C CYS A 33 2.29 3.96 11.26
N GLY A 34 0.99 4.12 10.97
CA GLY A 34 0.49 4.89 9.82
C GLY A 34 0.45 4.11 8.50
N ASP A 35 0.89 2.84 8.49
CA ASP A 35 0.92 2.00 7.29
C ASP A 35 -0.49 1.80 6.70
N GLY A 36 -0.59 1.88 5.37
CA GLY A 36 -1.82 1.61 4.63
C GLY A 36 -2.00 0.12 4.37
N TYR A 37 -3.13 -0.43 4.79
CA TYR A 37 -3.56 -1.81 4.54
C TYR A 37 -4.73 -1.79 3.58
N ARG A 38 -4.76 -2.74 2.65
CA ARG A 38 -5.90 -2.95 1.77
C ARG A 38 -6.21 -4.43 1.70
N ILE A 39 -7.44 -4.79 2.03
CA ILE A 39 -7.95 -6.16 2.04
C ILE A 39 -8.86 -6.35 0.83
N TYR A 40 -8.73 -7.50 0.18
CA TYR A 40 -9.58 -7.95 -0.91
C TYR A 40 -10.29 -9.22 -0.44
N LEU A 41 -11.63 -9.26 -0.52
CA LEU A 41 -12.40 -10.46 -0.26
C LEU A 41 -13.28 -10.78 -1.47
N LYS A 42 -13.20 -12.01 -1.96
CA LYS A 42 -14.15 -12.59 -2.90
C LYS A 42 -15.14 -13.43 -2.12
N ILE A 43 -16.39 -12.99 -2.12
CA ILE A 43 -17.48 -13.54 -1.32
C ILE A 43 -18.62 -13.97 -2.23
N GLU A 44 -19.10 -15.20 -2.04
CA GLU A 44 -20.25 -15.80 -2.72
C GLU A 44 -21.02 -16.63 -1.67
N ASP A 45 -22.35 -16.55 -1.67
CA ASP A 45 -23.21 -17.28 -0.72
C ASP A 45 -22.75 -17.21 0.75
N ASN A 46 -22.34 -16.01 1.18
CA ASN A 46 -21.83 -15.73 2.54
C ASN A 46 -20.53 -16.48 2.91
N GLN A 47 -19.80 -17.03 1.92
CA GLN A 47 -18.51 -17.69 2.07
C GLN A 47 -17.38 -16.85 1.46
N ILE A 48 -16.25 -16.72 2.16
CA ILE A 48 -15.05 -16.06 1.67
C ILE A 48 -14.26 -17.07 0.83
N LEU A 49 -14.49 -17.06 -0.49
CA LEU A 49 -13.83 -17.97 -1.43
C LEU A 49 -12.34 -17.64 -1.61
N ASP A 50 -12.02 -16.35 -1.59
CA ASP A 50 -10.64 -15.89 -1.64
C ASP A 50 -10.46 -14.62 -0.83
N ALA A 51 -9.27 -14.49 -0.25
CA ALA A 51 -8.87 -13.33 0.52
C ALA A 51 -7.41 -13.02 0.21
N SER A 52 -7.09 -11.73 0.06
CA SER A 52 -5.72 -11.26 -0.10
C SER A 52 -5.57 -9.87 0.48
N TYR A 53 -4.35 -9.36 0.41
CA TYR A 53 -4.06 -8.00 0.83
C TYR A 53 -2.98 -7.37 -0.03
N THR A 54 -2.90 -6.05 0.07
CA THR A 54 -1.75 -5.24 -0.36
C THR A 54 -1.41 -4.25 0.73
N THR A 55 -0.14 -3.93 0.87
CA THR A 55 0.33 -2.93 1.84
C THR A 55 1.69 -2.36 1.44
N THR A 56 1.97 -1.14 1.89
CA THR A 56 3.32 -0.55 1.86
C THR A 56 4.00 -0.61 3.24
N GLY A 57 3.39 -1.35 4.18
CA GLY A 57 3.83 -1.47 5.55
C GLY A 57 5.06 -2.34 5.76
N CYS A 58 5.52 -2.41 7.00
CA CYS A 58 6.70 -3.20 7.34
C CYS A 58 6.41 -4.71 7.36
N GLY A 59 7.47 -5.52 7.49
CA GLY A 59 7.34 -6.97 7.43
C GLY A 59 6.45 -7.61 8.49
N PHE A 60 6.31 -6.99 9.68
CA PHE A 60 5.34 -7.45 10.68
C PHE A 60 3.89 -7.22 10.22
N GLY A 61 3.62 -6.12 9.51
CA GLY A 61 2.32 -5.86 8.90
C GLY A 61 2.02 -6.87 7.80
N ILE A 62 2.99 -7.16 6.94
CA ILE A 62 2.90 -8.20 5.90
C ILE A 62 2.57 -9.55 6.55
N THR A 63 3.32 -9.96 7.57
CA THR A 63 3.08 -11.23 8.27
C THR A 63 1.69 -11.29 8.89
N ALA A 64 1.26 -10.25 9.62
CA ALA A 64 -0.06 -10.24 10.26
C ALA A 64 -1.20 -10.28 9.24
N LEU A 65 -1.08 -9.53 8.15
CA LEU A 65 -2.07 -9.51 7.06
C LEU A 65 -2.11 -10.85 6.30
N ALA A 66 -0.96 -11.48 6.10
CA ALA A 66 -0.88 -12.82 5.51
C ALA A 66 -1.64 -13.83 6.39
N MET A 67 -1.39 -13.84 7.70
CA MET A 67 -2.05 -14.78 8.61
C MET A 67 -3.57 -14.55 8.65
N VAL A 68 -4.02 -13.30 8.81
CA VAL A 68 -5.45 -13.00 8.94
C VAL A 68 -6.22 -13.33 7.65
N THR A 69 -5.64 -13.06 6.48
CA THR A 69 -6.30 -13.34 5.19
C THR A 69 -6.31 -14.83 4.86
N LEU A 70 -5.26 -15.58 5.24
CA LEU A 70 -5.26 -17.04 5.13
C LEU A 70 -6.29 -17.69 6.05
N LEU A 71 -6.42 -17.21 7.29
CA LEU A 71 -7.43 -17.68 8.23
C LEU A 71 -8.86 -17.38 7.77
N ALA A 72 -9.08 -16.21 7.14
CA ALA A 72 -10.41 -15.83 6.65
C ALA A 72 -10.85 -16.65 5.43
N LYS A 73 -9.91 -17.10 4.59
CA LYS A 73 -10.21 -17.87 3.38
C LYS A 73 -10.88 -19.21 3.72
N GLY A 74 -12.01 -19.49 3.07
CA GLY A 74 -12.81 -20.71 3.28
C GLY A 74 -13.74 -20.66 4.48
N LYS A 75 -13.80 -19.54 5.21
CA LYS A 75 -14.77 -19.30 6.29
C LYS A 75 -16.01 -18.59 5.75
N SER A 76 -17.13 -18.75 6.45
CA SER A 76 -18.24 -17.84 6.29
C SER A 76 -17.86 -16.43 6.74
N VAL A 77 -18.60 -15.42 6.28
CA VAL A 77 -18.40 -14.02 6.69
C VAL A 77 -18.55 -13.87 8.21
N GLU A 78 -19.48 -14.61 8.84
CA GLU A 78 -19.69 -14.58 10.29
C GLU A 78 -18.51 -15.20 11.06
N GLU A 79 -18.01 -16.35 10.63
CA GLU A 79 -16.83 -16.98 11.24
C GLU A 79 -15.57 -16.11 11.10
N ALA A 80 -15.39 -15.45 9.96
CA ALA A 80 -14.27 -14.53 9.75
C ALA A 80 -14.36 -13.26 10.60
N ASP A 81 -15.57 -12.74 10.84
CA ASP A 81 -15.80 -11.56 11.70
C ASP A 81 -15.51 -11.85 13.18
N ASN A 82 -15.65 -13.12 13.57
CA ASN A 82 -15.36 -13.61 14.91
C ASN A 82 -13.88 -13.98 15.13
N LEU A 83 -13.01 -13.88 14.11
CA LEU A 83 -11.57 -14.09 14.29
C LEU A 83 -10.99 -13.10 15.31
N THR A 84 -10.04 -13.61 16.09
CA THR A 84 -9.38 -12.89 17.18
C THR A 84 -7.88 -12.76 16.94
N VAL A 85 -7.24 -11.90 17.74
CA VAL A 85 -5.78 -11.76 17.74
C VAL A 85 -5.11 -13.10 18.10
N ASP A 86 -5.67 -13.85 19.05
CA ASP A 86 -5.16 -15.15 19.45
C ASP A 86 -5.15 -16.16 18.29
N ASP A 87 -6.15 -16.12 17.39
CA ASP A 87 -6.18 -16.98 16.21
C ASP A 87 -5.01 -16.67 15.28
N VAL A 88 -4.69 -15.38 15.09
CA VAL A 88 -3.53 -14.93 14.31
C VAL A 88 -2.21 -15.31 15.00
N GLU A 89 -2.12 -15.15 16.33
CA GLU A 89 -0.91 -15.48 17.09
C GLU A 89 -0.66 -16.99 17.21
N ARG A 90 -1.69 -17.83 17.13
CA ARG A 90 -1.53 -19.29 17.00
C ARG A 90 -0.87 -19.68 15.69
N GLU A 91 -1.18 -18.96 14.61
CA GLU A 91 -0.54 -19.18 13.30
C GLU A 91 0.89 -18.65 13.28
N PHE A 92 1.14 -17.49 13.89
CA PHE A 92 2.46 -16.89 13.97
C PHE A 92 2.62 -16.04 15.23
N GLU A 93 3.52 -16.45 16.13
CA GLU A 93 3.78 -15.73 17.38
C GLU A 93 4.57 -14.43 17.14
N PHE A 94 3.97 -13.29 17.49
CA PHE A 94 4.62 -11.99 17.39
C PHE A 94 5.40 -11.65 18.68
N PRO A 95 6.56 -10.98 18.57
CA PRO A 95 7.26 -10.46 19.74
C PRO A 95 6.38 -9.47 20.51
N GLU A 96 6.50 -9.40 21.84
CA GLU A 96 5.69 -8.50 22.69
C GLU A 96 5.61 -7.05 22.19
N ARG A 97 6.74 -6.50 21.72
CA ARG A 97 6.80 -5.12 21.18
C ARG A 97 6.12 -4.95 19.80
N ARG A 98 5.51 -5.99 19.26
CA ARG A 98 4.93 -6.09 17.91
C ARG A 98 3.51 -6.69 17.92
N LYS A 99 2.87 -6.85 19.07
CA LYS A 99 1.47 -7.32 19.18
C LYS A 99 0.43 -6.37 18.59
N ASN A 100 0.79 -5.11 18.37
CA ASN A 100 -0.05 -4.15 17.66
C ASN A 100 -0.33 -4.53 16.18
N TYR A 101 0.50 -5.39 15.57
CA TYR A 101 0.33 -5.80 14.17
C TYR A 101 -0.81 -6.80 13.97
N PRO A 102 -0.91 -7.93 14.70
CA PRO A 102 -2.08 -8.82 14.60
C PRO A 102 -3.38 -8.12 15.01
N GLU A 103 -3.36 -7.22 16.00
CA GLU A 103 -4.52 -6.35 16.33
C GLU A 103 -4.98 -5.52 15.11
N SER A 104 -4.04 -4.84 14.45
CA SER A 104 -4.35 -4.02 13.28
C SER A 104 -4.83 -4.84 12.08
N ALA A 105 -4.32 -6.07 11.91
CA ALA A 105 -4.74 -6.98 10.85
C ALA A 105 -6.18 -7.48 11.06
N ILE A 106 -6.55 -7.82 12.31
CA ILE A 106 -7.93 -8.17 12.67
C ILE A 106 -8.87 -6.99 12.44
N LEU A 107 -8.49 -5.78 12.87
CA LEU A 107 -9.30 -4.58 12.62
C LEU A 107 -9.47 -4.30 11.12
N ALA A 108 -8.43 -4.50 10.31
CA ALA A 108 -8.52 -4.38 8.85
C ALA A 108 -9.47 -5.41 8.22
N LEU A 109 -9.44 -6.67 8.69
CA LEU A 109 -10.39 -7.69 8.23
C LEU A 109 -11.83 -7.33 8.62
N LYS A 110 -12.06 -6.91 9.86
CA LYS A 110 -13.39 -6.49 10.34
C LYS A 110 -13.92 -5.28 9.57
N GLN A 111 -13.05 -4.32 9.25
CA GLN A 111 -13.40 -3.21 8.38
C GLN A 111 -13.80 -3.69 6.98
N ALA A 112 -13.11 -4.67 6.41
CA ALA A 112 -13.47 -5.24 5.11
C ALA A 112 -14.83 -5.96 5.12
N ILE A 113 -15.13 -6.68 6.20
CA ILE A 113 -16.43 -7.34 6.40
C ILE A 113 -17.55 -6.32 6.59
N LYS A 114 -17.29 -5.24 7.35
CA LYS A 114 -18.21 -4.11 7.48
C LYS A 114 -18.49 -3.47 6.12
N ASP A 115 -17.44 -3.19 5.35
CA ASP A 115 -17.55 -2.61 4.01
C ASP A 115 -18.31 -3.51 3.02
N PHE A 116 -18.20 -4.83 3.18
CA PHE A 116 -18.99 -5.79 2.42
C PHE A 116 -20.48 -5.69 2.78
N ARG A 117 -20.81 -5.71 4.07
CA ARG A 117 -22.20 -5.66 4.57
C ARG A 117 -22.89 -4.34 4.23
N GLU A 118 -22.16 -3.23 4.28
CA GLU A 118 -22.70 -1.88 4.07
C GLU A 118 -22.57 -1.39 2.61
N GLY A 119 -21.80 -2.10 1.77
CA GLY A 119 -21.52 -1.67 0.40
C GLY A 119 -20.62 -0.43 0.31
N THR A 120 -19.83 -0.15 1.35
CA THR A 120 -18.99 1.06 1.49
C THR A 120 -17.53 0.87 1.10
N GLY A 121 -17.17 -0.32 0.61
CA GLY A 121 -15.82 -0.58 0.09
C GLY A 121 -15.44 0.31 -1.11
N VAL A 122 -14.19 0.21 -1.54
CA VAL A 122 -13.68 0.97 -2.69
C VAL A 122 -14.57 0.72 -3.92
N PRO A 123 -15.08 1.75 -4.62
CA PRO A 123 -15.91 1.56 -5.82
C PRO A 123 -15.18 0.78 -6.92
N LYS A 124 -15.90 -0.06 -7.69
CA LYS A 124 -15.29 -0.97 -8.66
C LYS A 124 -14.49 -0.24 -9.75
N GLU A 125 -14.98 0.90 -10.19
CA GLU A 125 -14.35 1.77 -11.18
C GLU A 125 -13.00 2.37 -10.71
N LYS A 126 -12.75 2.39 -9.38
CA LYS A 126 -11.51 2.86 -8.75
C LYS A 126 -10.55 1.73 -8.35
N ARG A 127 -10.86 0.48 -8.69
CA ARG A 127 -10.02 -0.69 -8.40
C ARG A 127 -9.12 -1.01 -9.61
N ILE A 128 -8.23 -0.09 -9.99
CA ILE A 128 -7.30 -0.35 -11.08
C ILE A 128 -6.17 -1.26 -10.57
N THR A 129 -6.14 -2.48 -11.08
CA THR A 129 -5.06 -3.45 -10.85
C THR A 129 -3.88 -3.20 -11.78
N ALA A 130 -2.74 -3.83 -11.50
CA ALA A 130 -1.57 -3.80 -12.38
C ALA A 130 -1.90 -4.25 -13.82
N SER A 131 -2.68 -5.33 -13.95
CA SER A 131 -3.13 -5.85 -15.25
C SER A 131 -3.94 -4.81 -16.01
N LYS A 132 -4.94 -4.21 -15.37
CA LYS A 132 -5.79 -3.19 -15.96
C LYS A 132 -5.01 -1.92 -16.31
N ALA A 133 -4.08 -1.50 -15.47
CA ALA A 133 -3.20 -0.37 -15.76
C ALA A 133 -2.31 -0.65 -16.99
N LYS A 134 -1.82 -1.88 -17.18
CA LYS A 134 -1.09 -2.27 -18.41
C LYS A 134 -1.98 -2.25 -19.66
N GLU A 135 -3.27 -2.54 -19.53
CA GLU A 135 -4.23 -2.38 -20.64
C GLU A 135 -4.49 -0.92 -20.96
N ILE A 136 -4.62 -0.06 -19.95
CA ILE A 136 -4.72 1.39 -20.13
C ILE A 136 -3.47 1.92 -20.84
N LEU A 137 -2.27 1.49 -20.44
CA LEU A 137 -1.03 1.86 -21.12
C LEU A 137 -1.00 1.43 -22.59
N LYS A 138 -1.46 0.22 -22.91
CA LYS A 138 -1.53 -0.26 -24.31
C LYS A 138 -2.48 0.57 -25.17
N THR A 139 -3.52 1.15 -24.58
CA THR A 139 -4.59 1.84 -25.30
C THR A 139 -4.40 3.36 -25.34
N LYS A 140 -3.99 3.97 -24.23
CA LYS A 140 -3.80 5.42 -24.07
C LYS A 140 -2.34 5.87 -24.14
N GLY A 141 -1.39 4.98 -23.91
CA GLY A 141 0.05 5.31 -23.83
C GLY A 141 0.48 6.04 -22.56
N ASN A 142 -0.43 6.30 -21.63
CA ASN A 142 -0.15 6.97 -20.35
C ASN A 142 -1.11 6.51 -19.25
N LEU A 143 -0.86 6.96 -18.02
CA LEU A 143 -1.65 6.70 -16.82
C LEU A 143 -2.04 7.99 -16.09
N ALA A 144 -2.05 9.14 -16.79
CA ALA A 144 -2.38 10.43 -16.21
C ALA A 144 -3.82 10.43 -15.66
N ASP A 145 -4.01 11.07 -14.51
CA ASP A 145 -5.28 11.18 -13.78
C ASP A 145 -5.96 9.86 -13.35
N GLU A 146 -5.30 8.70 -13.56
CA GLU A 146 -5.86 7.40 -13.18
C GLU A 146 -5.81 7.16 -11.65
N ASP A 147 -6.81 6.44 -11.13
CA ASP A 147 -6.81 5.98 -9.72
C ASP A 147 -6.05 4.65 -9.59
N LEU A 148 -4.74 4.78 -9.37
CA LEU A 148 -3.79 3.69 -9.18
C LEU A 148 -3.51 3.42 -7.69
N SER A 149 -4.46 3.77 -6.81
CA SER A 149 -4.25 3.61 -5.37
C SER A 149 -4.03 2.14 -5.03
N SER A 150 -2.94 1.87 -4.31
CA SER A 150 -2.51 0.52 -3.91
C SER A 150 -2.13 -0.43 -5.05
N VAL A 151 -1.92 0.07 -6.27
CA VAL A 151 -1.48 -0.75 -7.40
C VAL A 151 -0.14 -1.44 -7.10
N ILE A 152 0.06 -2.65 -7.62
CA ILE A 152 1.34 -3.36 -7.54
C ILE A 152 2.06 -3.32 -8.89
N PHE A 153 3.11 -2.50 -8.98
CA PHE A 153 4.12 -2.64 -10.03
C PHE A 153 5.44 -3.04 -9.39
N GLU A 154 6.05 -4.12 -9.87
CA GLU A 154 7.34 -4.58 -9.36
C GLU A 154 8.24 -5.00 -10.52
N LYS A 155 9.45 -4.42 -10.55
CA LYS A 155 10.50 -4.74 -11.54
C LYS A 155 10.04 -4.55 -13.00
N GLU A 156 9.14 -3.60 -13.22
CA GLU A 156 8.66 -3.18 -14.55
C GLU A 156 9.53 -2.05 -15.12
N ASN A 157 9.49 -1.91 -16.45
CA ASN A 157 9.95 -0.70 -17.11
C ASN A 157 8.75 0.22 -17.40
N LEU A 158 8.70 1.35 -16.71
CA LEU A 158 7.71 2.41 -16.81
C LEU A 158 8.39 3.75 -17.15
N ASP A 159 9.49 3.68 -17.89
CA ASP A 159 10.24 4.86 -18.35
C ASP A 159 9.38 5.71 -19.29
N ASN A 160 9.50 7.04 -19.16
CA ASN A 160 8.80 8.03 -19.97
C ASN A 160 7.26 7.97 -19.89
N ILE A 161 6.70 7.20 -18.96
CA ILE A 161 5.24 7.15 -18.75
C ILE A 161 4.79 8.40 -18.00
N ASP A 162 3.66 8.95 -18.44
CA ASP A 162 2.98 10.05 -17.78
C ASP A 162 1.99 9.54 -16.73
N PHE A 163 2.25 9.87 -15.48
CA PHE A 163 1.46 9.67 -14.26
C PHE A 163 1.04 11.02 -13.64
N SER A 164 1.02 12.10 -14.42
CA SER A 164 0.61 13.40 -13.90
C SER A 164 -0.82 13.33 -13.35
N GLY A 165 -1.04 13.94 -12.19
CA GLY A 165 -2.33 13.94 -11.50
C GLY A 165 -2.80 12.58 -10.95
N SER A 166 -2.13 11.47 -11.26
CA SER A 166 -2.57 10.13 -10.85
C SER A 166 -2.62 9.96 -9.33
N ASN A 167 -3.56 9.15 -8.86
CA ASN A 167 -3.62 8.75 -7.47
C ASN A 167 -2.80 7.47 -7.25
N LEU A 168 -1.60 7.58 -6.70
CA LEU A 168 -0.70 6.46 -6.37
C LEU A 168 -0.62 6.23 -4.85
N HIS A 169 -1.66 6.61 -4.11
CA HIS A 169 -1.71 6.45 -2.66
C HIS A 169 -1.51 4.99 -2.25
N ASN A 170 -0.51 4.75 -1.38
CA ASN A 170 -0.07 3.41 -0.95
C ASN A 170 0.27 2.45 -2.11
N ALA A 171 0.63 2.94 -3.29
CA ALA A 171 1.06 2.09 -4.39
C ALA A 171 2.37 1.37 -4.02
N PHE A 172 2.46 0.10 -4.41
CA PHE A 172 3.67 -0.70 -4.28
C PHE A 172 4.44 -0.62 -5.61
N LEU A 173 5.53 0.14 -5.63
CA LEU A 173 6.26 0.50 -6.86
C LEU A 173 7.73 0.06 -6.80
N GLN A 174 8.10 -0.86 -5.91
CA GLN A 174 9.51 -1.18 -5.62
C GLN A 174 10.25 -1.69 -6.86
N GLY A 175 11.48 -1.18 -7.06
CA GLY A 175 12.43 -1.73 -8.04
C GLY A 175 12.06 -1.52 -9.50
N ASN A 176 11.08 -0.67 -9.80
CA ASN A 176 10.74 -0.31 -11.18
C ASN A 176 11.75 0.69 -11.75
N SER A 177 11.82 0.76 -13.08
CA SER A 177 12.43 1.88 -13.79
C SER A 177 11.33 2.89 -14.16
N PHE A 178 11.53 4.15 -13.80
CA PHE A 178 10.68 5.30 -14.09
C PHE A 178 11.52 6.47 -14.63
N GLN A 179 12.56 6.16 -15.40
CA GLN A 179 13.44 7.18 -15.95
C GLN A 179 12.63 8.12 -16.85
N ASN A 180 12.78 9.43 -16.62
CA ASN A 180 12.01 10.48 -17.29
C ASN A 180 10.47 10.37 -17.15
N ALA A 181 9.96 9.59 -16.19
CA ALA A 181 8.52 9.52 -15.95
C ALA A 181 8.00 10.84 -15.38
N ASN A 182 6.74 11.17 -15.70
CA ASN A 182 6.10 12.37 -15.21
C ASN A 182 5.15 12.06 -14.05
N PHE A 183 5.44 12.50 -12.85
CA PHE A 183 4.59 12.41 -11.65
C PHE A 183 4.09 13.79 -11.20
N GLU A 184 4.07 14.79 -12.09
CA GLU A 184 3.65 16.14 -11.72
C GLU A 184 2.25 16.14 -11.09
N GLY A 185 2.13 16.71 -9.89
CA GLY A 185 0.87 16.76 -9.15
C GLY A 185 0.33 15.42 -8.65
N ALA A 186 1.04 14.30 -8.85
CA ALA A 186 0.57 12.98 -8.45
C ALA A 186 0.46 12.84 -6.92
N ASN A 187 -0.51 12.06 -6.45
CA ASN A 187 -0.65 11.71 -5.04
C ASN A 187 0.13 10.42 -4.73
N LEU A 188 1.36 10.54 -4.23
CA LEU A 188 2.26 9.43 -3.88
C LEU A 188 2.29 9.14 -2.37
N ARG A 189 1.27 9.56 -1.62
CA ARG A 189 1.24 9.40 -0.16
C ARG A 189 1.38 7.94 0.22
N GLY A 190 2.39 7.63 1.04
CA GLY A 190 2.65 6.26 1.50
C GLY A 190 3.12 5.30 0.42
N ALA A 191 3.42 5.77 -0.81
CA ALA A 191 3.89 4.94 -1.90
C ALA A 191 5.27 4.33 -1.59
N PHE A 192 5.50 3.11 -2.09
CA PHE A 192 6.74 2.35 -1.89
C PHE A 192 7.60 2.38 -3.15
N LEU A 193 8.50 3.35 -3.23
CA LEU A 193 9.41 3.63 -4.35
C LEU A 193 10.84 3.15 -4.07
N ASN A 194 11.05 2.28 -3.08
CA ASN A 194 12.37 1.80 -2.73
C ASN A 194 13.07 1.14 -3.93
N ASN A 195 14.37 1.38 -4.07
CA ASN A 195 15.22 0.82 -5.13
C ASN A 195 14.75 1.13 -6.56
N CYS A 196 13.89 2.13 -6.77
CA CYS A 196 13.48 2.55 -8.12
C CYS A 196 14.59 3.31 -8.83
N ASP A 197 14.60 3.22 -10.15
CA ASP A 197 15.34 4.15 -10.99
C ASP A 197 14.44 5.33 -11.37
N LEU A 198 14.60 6.46 -10.68
CA LEU A 198 13.78 7.68 -10.86
C LEU A 198 14.58 8.81 -11.52
N ARG A 199 15.67 8.49 -12.23
CA ARG A 199 16.52 9.51 -12.85
C ARG A 199 15.73 10.35 -13.83
N ASN A 200 15.89 11.68 -13.74
CA ASN A 200 15.16 12.68 -14.51
C ASN A 200 13.62 12.64 -14.37
N ALA A 201 13.07 11.94 -13.38
CA ALA A 201 11.62 11.93 -13.16
C ALA A 201 11.13 13.31 -12.70
N ASN A 202 9.95 13.71 -13.15
CA ASN A 202 9.30 14.96 -12.75
C ASN A 202 8.37 14.71 -11.56
N PHE A 203 8.71 15.17 -10.36
CA PHE A 203 7.86 15.11 -9.17
C PHE A 203 7.30 16.49 -8.78
N ARG A 204 7.31 17.47 -9.68
CA ARG A 204 6.85 18.83 -9.38
C ARG A 204 5.45 18.79 -8.78
N ASN A 205 5.25 19.50 -7.67
CA ASN A 205 3.96 19.58 -6.97
C ASN A 205 3.34 18.23 -6.53
N ALA A 206 4.07 17.11 -6.60
CA ALA A 206 3.59 15.81 -6.17
C ALA A 206 3.52 15.73 -4.63
N ASP A 207 2.64 14.89 -4.09
CA ASP A 207 2.58 14.64 -2.65
C ASP A 207 3.29 13.34 -2.26
N LEU A 208 4.48 13.45 -1.67
CA LEU A 208 5.35 12.35 -1.26
C LEU A 208 5.34 12.12 0.27
N ARG A 209 4.34 12.62 0.99
CA ARG A 209 4.24 12.37 2.45
C ARG A 209 4.15 10.89 2.73
N TRP A 210 4.88 10.41 3.73
CA TRP A 210 5.01 8.96 4.04
C TRP A 210 5.60 8.08 2.93
N ALA A 211 5.98 8.63 1.77
CA ALA A 211 6.58 7.84 0.70
C ALA A 211 7.96 7.33 1.10
N LYS A 212 8.32 6.13 0.65
CA LYS A 212 9.61 5.49 0.94
C LYS A 212 10.41 5.38 -0.36
N LEU A 213 11.56 6.03 -0.43
CA LEU A 213 12.46 6.10 -1.59
C LEU A 213 13.89 5.64 -1.23
N THR A 214 14.04 4.78 -0.22
CA THR A 214 15.35 4.22 0.18
C THR A 214 15.92 3.38 -0.97
N GLY A 215 17.19 3.61 -1.31
CA GLY A 215 17.86 3.00 -2.45
C GLY A 215 17.46 3.54 -3.83
N ALA A 216 16.58 4.55 -3.90
CA ALA A 216 16.16 5.10 -5.19
C ALA A 216 17.25 5.98 -5.82
N LYS A 217 17.40 5.86 -7.14
CA LYS A 217 18.28 6.72 -7.95
C LYS A 217 17.52 7.97 -8.36
N LEU A 218 17.96 9.13 -7.90
CA LEU A 218 17.23 10.40 -8.04
C LEU A 218 17.98 11.44 -8.89
N GLU A 219 19.06 11.05 -9.57
CA GLU A 219 19.88 11.98 -10.34
C GLU A 219 19.03 12.69 -11.42
N GLY A 220 19.01 14.02 -11.37
CA GLY A 220 18.25 14.86 -12.30
C GLY A 220 16.74 14.94 -12.05
N ALA A 221 16.20 14.26 -11.03
CA ALA A 221 14.78 14.34 -10.71
C ALA A 221 14.38 15.73 -10.18
N ASP A 222 13.23 16.25 -10.61
CA ASP A 222 12.72 17.55 -10.18
C ASP A 222 11.66 17.40 -9.08
N PHE A 223 11.98 17.80 -7.85
CA PHE A 223 11.08 17.80 -6.70
C PHE A 223 10.50 19.18 -6.36
N SER A 224 10.61 20.16 -7.26
CA SER A 224 10.19 21.54 -7.00
C SER A 224 8.71 21.61 -6.60
N GLY A 225 8.45 22.16 -5.42
CA GLY A 225 7.08 22.30 -4.90
C GLY A 225 6.42 21.01 -4.43
N ALA A 226 7.11 19.87 -4.50
CA ALA A 226 6.59 18.61 -3.98
C ALA A 226 6.44 18.65 -2.45
N LEU A 227 5.50 17.89 -1.91
CA LEU A 227 5.21 17.85 -0.48
C LEU A 227 5.92 16.68 0.19
N TYR A 228 6.53 16.92 1.35
CA TYR A 228 7.09 15.86 2.20
C TYR A 228 6.73 16.07 3.67
N ASP A 229 6.89 15.02 4.48
CA ASP A 229 6.70 15.09 5.93
C ASP A 229 7.74 14.27 6.70
N ILE A 230 7.52 14.10 8.00
CA ILE A 230 8.41 13.31 8.86
C ILE A 230 8.28 11.81 8.65
N GLY A 231 7.39 11.35 7.77
CA GLY A 231 7.27 9.97 7.31
C GLY A 231 8.01 9.72 5.99
N THR A 232 8.27 10.74 5.17
CA THR A 232 8.99 10.58 3.89
C THR A 232 10.41 10.07 4.12
N ARG A 233 10.80 8.96 3.50
CA ARG A 233 12.12 8.30 3.70
C ARG A 233 12.96 8.37 2.42
N VAL A 234 14.21 8.80 2.55
CA VAL A 234 15.23 8.81 1.50
C VAL A 234 16.57 8.38 2.09
N ASP A 235 17.53 7.99 1.26
CA ASP A 235 18.90 7.75 1.71
C ASP A 235 19.58 9.05 2.16
N GLY A 236 20.62 8.93 3.00
CA GLY A 236 21.39 10.07 3.48
C GLY A 236 21.97 10.93 2.35
N SER A 237 22.38 10.31 1.25
CA SER A 237 22.88 10.99 0.03
C SER A 237 21.81 11.84 -0.67
N ASN A 238 20.53 11.49 -0.50
CA ASN A 238 19.40 12.12 -1.16
C ASN A 238 18.70 13.17 -0.27
N LEU A 239 19.21 13.47 0.92
CA LEU A 239 18.62 14.48 1.81
C LEU A 239 18.54 15.89 1.18
N HIS A 240 19.37 16.17 0.19
CA HIS A 240 19.42 17.46 -0.51
C HIS A 240 18.11 17.79 -1.25
N ILE A 241 17.33 16.79 -1.68
CA ILE A 241 16.07 17.03 -2.42
C ILE A 241 15.06 17.82 -1.57
N PHE A 242 15.09 17.68 -0.24
CA PHE A 242 14.17 18.38 0.64
C PHE A 242 14.34 19.91 0.60
N SER A 243 15.47 20.42 0.09
CA SER A 243 15.71 21.86 -0.03
C SER A 243 14.80 22.57 -1.04
N VAL A 244 14.22 21.83 -1.99
CA VAL A 244 13.31 22.37 -3.02
C VAL A 244 11.85 21.93 -2.80
N MET A 245 11.62 21.09 -1.79
CA MET A 245 10.30 20.58 -1.41
C MET A 245 9.68 21.42 -0.30
N GLN A 246 8.36 21.28 -0.12
CA GLN A 246 7.60 21.91 0.94
C GLN A 246 7.27 20.90 2.03
N LYS A 247 7.74 21.16 3.25
CA LYS A 247 7.39 20.32 4.39
C LYS A 247 5.96 20.61 4.84
N THR A 248 5.12 19.59 4.88
CA THR A 248 3.73 19.70 5.37
C THR A 248 3.44 18.60 6.39
N GLY A 249 2.39 18.75 7.23
CA GLY A 249 1.88 17.63 8.05
C GLY A 249 2.47 17.46 9.46
N LYS A 250 2.31 18.46 10.36
CA LYS A 250 2.19 18.13 11.80
C LYS A 250 0.83 17.51 12.14
N ASP A 251 -0.13 17.58 11.23
CA ASP A 251 -1.57 17.44 11.51
C ASP A 251 -2.10 16.00 11.54
N ILE A 252 -1.22 15.01 11.75
CA ILE A 252 -1.65 13.62 11.99
C ILE A 252 -1.21 13.11 13.37
N TYR A 253 -0.55 13.93 14.19
CA TYR A 253 -0.17 13.57 15.56
C TYR A 253 -1.12 14.13 16.64
N LYS A 254 -2.22 14.78 16.24
CA LYS A 254 -3.23 15.32 17.17
C LYS A 254 -4.66 15.15 16.65
N GLU A 255 -5.06 13.91 16.39
CA GLU A 255 -6.41 13.50 16.81
C GLU A 255 -6.22 12.49 17.94
N LYS A 256 -5.84 13.01 19.11
CA LYS A 256 -6.40 12.45 20.34
C LYS A 256 -7.90 12.66 20.17
N VAL A 257 -8.64 11.59 19.95
CA VAL A 257 -10.09 11.56 20.16
C VAL A 257 -10.34 12.25 21.50
N GLY A 258 -10.91 13.45 21.43
CA GLY A 258 -11.33 14.20 22.60
C GLY A 258 -12.60 13.55 23.13
N MET A 259 -12.56 13.22 24.42
CA MET A 259 -13.68 12.91 25.32
C MET A 259 -14.55 11.69 24.98
#